data_AF-A0A7J4SV36-F1
#
_entry.id   AF-A0A7J4SV36-F1
#
_cell.length_a   1.000
_cell.length_b   1.000
_cell.length_c   1.000
_cell.angle_alpha   90.00
_cell.angle_beta   90.00
_cell.angle_gamma   90.00
#
_symmetry.space_group_name_H-M   'P 1'
#
loop_
_entity.id
_entity.type
_entity.pdbx_description
1 polymer ?
#
loop_
_entity_poly.entity_id
_entity_poly.type
_entity_poly.pdbx_seq_one_letter_code
_entity_poly.pdbx_strand_id
1 'polypeptide(L)'
;YIRHPPFRKDIPSRANERQLAMWSGKSDVQSYGPRLACQAIVNAHQERRLRWAVIPKGCILGNSVNHIEMNQPILNRLTEAKGDLQQALEWMCKQLNQRDLDDWAKAWSANNNVNNYELEMLPLQLGIETNVEEAVN
;
A
#
# COMPACT_ATOMS: atom_id res chain seq x y z
N TYR A 1 -8.06 -0.48 -27.54
CA TYR A 1 -6.86 -1.27 -27.93
C TYR A 1 -5.64 -0.58 -27.35
N ILE A 2 -4.88 -1.26 -26.49
CA ILE A 2 -3.67 -0.71 -25.88
C ILE A 2 -2.55 -0.65 -26.94
N ARG A 3 -2.22 0.54 -27.43
CA ARG A 3 -1.06 0.75 -28.32
C ARG A 3 0.20 0.95 -27.47
N HIS A 4 0.85 -0.15 -27.09
CA HIS A 4 2.09 -0.12 -26.32
C HIS A 4 3.26 -0.69 -27.15
N PRO A 5 4.46 -0.05 -27.17
CA PRO A 5 5.62 -0.49 -27.96
C PRO A 5 6.04 -1.98 -27.82
N PRO A 6 5.92 -2.62 -26.64
CA PRO A 6 6.12 -4.06 -26.45
C PRO A 6 5.21 -4.96 -27.28
N PHE A 7 4.02 -4.49 -27.69
CA PHE A 7 3.08 -5.27 -28.50
C PHE A 7 3.25 -5.04 -30.02
N ARG A 8 4.09 -4.07 -30.42
CA ARG A 8 4.34 -3.70 -31.82
C ARG A 8 5.43 -4.58 -32.42
N LYS A 9 5.07 -5.65 -33.14
CA LYS A 9 6.02 -6.66 -33.69
C LYS A 9 7.11 -6.11 -34.61
N ASP A 10 6.91 -4.91 -35.16
CA ASP A 10 7.81 -4.22 -36.09
C ASP A 10 8.98 -3.48 -35.43
N ILE A 11 8.97 -3.32 -34.10
CA ILE A 11 10.10 -2.78 -33.34
C ILE A 11 10.99 -3.96 -32.88
N PRO A 12 12.34 -3.91 -32.93
CA PRO A 12 13.17 -4.96 -32.35
C PRO A 12 13.04 -5.08 -30.83
N SER A 13 13.15 -6.29 -30.25
CA SER A 13 12.97 -6.53 -28.80
C SER A 13 13.96 -5.81 -27.90
N ARG A 14 15.15 -5.49 -28.41
CA ARG A 14 16.18 -4.75 -27.69
C ARG A 14 16.26 -3.27 -28.06
N ALA A 15 15.33 -2.75 -28.86
CA ALA A 15 15.30 -1.34 -29.19
C ALA A 15 14.97 -0.51 -27.93
N ASN A 16 15.62 0.65 -27.78
CA ASN A 16 15.39 1.57 -26.67
C ASN A 16 13.91 1.98 -26.57
N GLU A 17 13.20 2.09 -27.69
CA GLU A 17 11.78 2.46 -27.72
C GLU A 17 10.86 1.41 -27.05
N ARG A 18 11.27 0.14 -27.06
CA ARG A 18 10.58 -0.93 -26.31
C ARG A 18 11.05 -1.01 -24.86
N GLN A 19 12.34 -0.85 -24.62
CA GLN A 19 12.91 -0.97 -23.27
C GLN A 19 12.55 0.20 -22.35
N LEU A 20 12.38 1.39 -22.92
CA LEU A 20 12.03 2.63 -22.22
C LEU A 20 10.57 3.05 -22.49
N ALA A 21 9.75 2.12 -22.98
CA ALA A 21 8.34 2.37 -23.22
C ALA A 21 7.65 2.75 -21.90
N MET A 22 7.04 3.94 -21.89
CA MET A 22 6.31 4.46 -20.75
C MET A 22 4.99 5.07 -21.21
N TRP A 23 3.99 5.10 -20.32
CA TRP A 23 2.72 5.74 -20.60
C TRP A 23 2.92 7.26 -20.78
N SER A 24 2.43 7.81 -21.90
CA SER A 24 2.50 9.24 -22.22
C SER A 24 1.12 9.88 -22.45
N GLY A 25 0.04 9.20 -22.06
CA GLY A 25 -1.32 9.73 -22.19
C GLY A 25 -1.58 10.86 -21.18
N LYS A 26 -2.59 11.69 -21.45
CA LYS A 26 -3.09 12.63 -20.44
C LYS A 26 -3.41 11.84 -19.18
N SER A 27 -2.69 12.16 -18.12
CA SER A 27 -3.02 11.74 -16.79
C SER A 27 -4.26 12.52 -16.36
N ASP A 28 -5.44 12.11 -16.83
CA ASP A 28 -6.68 12.25 -16.05
C ASP A 28 -6.58 11.29 -14.85
N VAL A 29 -5.42 11.25 -14.21
CA VAL A 29 -5.12 10.44 -13.05
C VAL A 29 -6.10 10.96 -12.04
N GLN A 30 -7.14 10.15 -11.84
CA GLN A 30 -8.04 10.22 -10.72
C GLN A 30 -7.17 10.66 -9.55
N SER A 31 -7.43 11.87 -9.05
CA SER A 31 -6.54 12.50 -8.10
C SER A 31 -6.58 11.64 -6.84
N TYR A 32 -5.71 10.64 -6.77
CA TYR A 32 -5.67 9.71 -5.67
C TYR A 32 -5.26 10.52 -4.46
N GLY A 33 -6.10 10.46 -3.42
CA GLY A 33 -5.82 11.08 -2.14
C GLY A 33 -4.54 10.53 -1.51
N PRO A 34 -4.22 10.97 -0.28
CA PRO A 34 -3.15 10.34 0.48
C PRO A 34 -3.41 8.83 0.63
N ARG A 35 -2.35 8.02 0.63
CA ARG A 35 -2.41 6.54 0.62
C ARG A 35 -1.37 5.93 1.53
N LEU A 36 -1.65 4.75 2.08
CA LEU A 36 -0.64 3.96 2.79
C LEU A 36 0.12 3.08 1.81
N ALA A 37 1.45 3.12 1.89
CA ALA A 37 2.31 2.24 1.10
C ALA A 37 3.46 1.68 1.95
N CYS A 38 3.98 0.53 1.54
CA CYS A 38 5.20 -0.08 2.09
C CYS A 38 6.07 -0.67 0.98
N GLN A 39 7.35 -0.90 1.28
CA GLN A 39 8.27 -1.50 0.31
C GLN A 39 7.87 -2.95 0.01
N ALA A 40 7.84 -3.30 -1.28
CA ALA A 40 7.58 -4.67 -1.71
C ALA A 40 8.83 -5.55 -1.61
N ILE A 41 10.04 -5.01 -1.73
CA ILE A 41 11.29 -5.78 -1.65
C ILE A 41 12.12 -5.27 -0.47
N VAL A 42 12.53 -6.19 0.41
CA VAL A 42 13.28 -5.92 1.64
C VAL A 42 14.66 -6.55 1.57
N ASN A 43 15.70 -5.80 1.88
CA ASN A 43 17.07 -6.35 1.92
C ASN A 43 17.33 -7.10 3.23
N ALA A 44 18.14 -8.17 3.16
CA ALA A 44 18.47 -9.01 4.32
C ALA A 44 19.15 -8.26 5.48
N HIS A 45 19.82 -7.14 5.20
CA HIS A 45 20.49 -6.31 6.20
C HIS A 45 19.57 -5.28 6.88
N GLN A 46 18.29 -5.23 6.52
CA GLN A 46 17.36 -4.29 7.14
C GLN A 46 16.78 -4.87 8.43
N GLU A 47 16.87 -4.09 9.51
CA GLU A 47 16.34 -4.47 10.82
C GLU A 47 14.81 -4.53 10.87
N ARG A 48 14.12 -3.89 9.92
CA ARG A 48 12.65 -3.84 9.80
C ARG A 48 12.22 -4.30 8.42
N ARG A 49 11.28 -5.23 8.37
CA ARG A 49 10.66 -5.76 7.16
C ARG A 49 9.48 -4.90 6.73
N LEU A 50 8.61 -4.54 7.67
CA LEU A 50 7.47 -3.66 7.40
C LEU A 50 7.84 -2.21 7.68
N ARG A 51 7.71 -1.38 6.63
CA ARG A 51 7.94 0.06 6.65
C ARG A 51 6.81 0.75 5.93
N TRP A 52 5.79 1.11 6.69
CA TRP A 52 4.64 1.83 6.17
C TRP A 52 4.88 3.33 6.23
N ALA A 53 4.37 4.04 5.23
CA ALA A 53 4.37 5.48 5.18
C ALA A 53 3.04 5.99 4.61
N VAL A 54 2.61 7.16 5.06
CA VAL A 54 1.55 7.93 4.40
C VAL A 54 2.17 8.66 3.23
N ILE A 55 1.74 8.31 2.03
CA ILE A 55 2.17 8.90 0.79
C ILE A 55 1.22 10.07 0.46
N PRO A 56 1.74 11.28 0.22
CA PRO A 56 0.92 12.43 -0.13
C PRO A 56 0.10 12.22 -1.40
N LYS A 57 -0.98 13.00 -1.49
CA LYS A 57 -1.78 13.14 -2.71
C LYS A 57 -0.89 13.53 -3.90
N GLY A 58 -1.16 12.93 -5.06
CA GLY A 58 -0.46 13.27 -6.31
C GLY A 58 0.89 12.58 -6.52
N CYS A 59 1.37 11.80 -5.54
CA CYS A 59 2.55 10.95 -5.74
C CYS A 59 2.21 9.72 -6.59
N ILE A 60 3.14 9.36 -7.48
CA ILE A 60 3.11 8.13 -8.27
C ILE A 60 3.89 7.06 -7.49
N LEU A 61 3.27 5.89 -7.32
CA LEU A 61 3.90 4.73 -6.70
C LEU A 61 4.65 3.93 -7.77
N GLY A 62 5.92 3.59 -7.51
CA GLY A 62 6.69 2.69 -8.36
C GLY A 62 6.26 1.23 -8.21
N ASN A 63 6.76 0.34 -9.07
CA ASN A 63 6.37 -1.08 -9.04
C ASN A 63 6.86 -1.84 -7.78
N SER A 64 7.86 -1.30 -7.07
CA SER A 64 8.47 -1.93 -5.90
C SER A 64 7.83 -1.52 -4.56
N VAL A 65 6.57 -1.09 -4.58
CA VAL A 65 5.80 -0.79 -3.37
C VAL A 65 4.45 -1.50 -3.38
N ASN A 66 4.02 -1.95 -2.21
CA ASN A 66 2.64 -2.35 -1.96
C ASN A 66 1.88 -1.14 -1.41
N HIS A 67 0.57 -1.07 -1.64
CA HIS A 67 -0.29 -0.04 -1.06
C HIS A 67 -1.62 -0.64 -0.61
N ILE A 68 -2.21 -0.03 0.41
CA ILE A 68 -3.54 -0.41 0.88
C ILE A 68 -4.56 0.49 0.18
N GLU A 69 -5.41 -0.12 -0.64
CA GLU A 69 -6.58 0.52 -1.19
C GLU A 69 -7.77 0.30 -0.26
N MET A 70 -8.46 1.39 0.08
CA MET A 70 -9.66 1.36 0.92
C MET A 70 -10.82 1.97 0.16
N ASN A 71 -11.99 1.34 0.29
CA ASN A 71 -13.21 1.88 -0.27
C ASN A 71 -13.66 3.14 0.48
N GLN A 72 -14.49 3.96 -0.17
CA GLN A 72 -14.97 5.22 0.40
C GLN A 72 -15.67 5.07 1.76
N PRO A 73 -16.51 4.05 2.01
CA PRO A 73 -17.10 3.83 3.33
C PRO A 73 -16.09 3.66 4.47
N ILE A 74 -15.00 2.92 4.25
CA ILE A 74 -13.93 2.74 5.25
C ILE A 74 -13.21 4.07 5.50
N LEU A 75 -12.87 4.79 4.42
CA LEU A 75 -12.22 6.10 4.52
C LEU A 75 -13.08 7.11 5.31
N ASN A 76 -14.40 7.12 5.07
CA ASN A 76 -15.33 7.99 5.80
C ASN A 76 -15.34 7.66 7.29
N ARG A 77 -15.50 6.39 7.66
CA ARG A 77 -15.49 5.95 9.07
C ARG A 77 -14.18 6.29 9.78
N LEU A 78 -13.05 6.10 9.11
CA LEU A 78 -11.73 6.43 9.64
C LEU A 78 -11.55 7.93 9.84
N THR A 79 -12.03 8.73 8.88
CA THR A 79 -12.01 10.20 8.93
C THR A 79 -12.88 10.69 10.08
N GLU A 80 -14.10 10.18 10.23
CA GLU A 80 -15.01 10.51 11.34
C GLU A 80 -14.37 10.17 12.70
N ALA A 81 -13.72 9.01 12.82
CA ALA A 81 -13.12 8.56 14.07
C ALA A 81 -11.82 9.31 14.46
N LYS A 82 -11.11 9.91 13.49
CA LYS A 82 -9.78 10.51 13.70
C LYS A 82 -9.70 11.99 13.30
N GLY A 83 -10.80 12.62 12.91
CA GLY A 83 -10.91 14.03 12.57
C GLY A 83 -10.80 14.31 11.07
N ASP A 84 -9.66 13.99 10.46
CA ASP A 84 -9.47 14.12 9.02
C ASP A 84 -8.76 12.88 8.42
N LEU A 85 -8.75 12.79 7.09
CA LEU A 85 -8.17 11.64 6.38
C LEU A 85 -6.65 11.53 6.62
N GLN A 86 -5.94 12.64 6.71
CA GLN A 86 -4.49 12.64 6.92
C GLN A 86 -4.17 12.06 8.30
N GLN A 87 -4.83 12.56 9.35
CA GLN A 87 -4.70 12.06 10.72
C GLN A 87 -5.11 10.60 10.84
N ALA A 88 -6.16 10.19 10.13
CA ALA A 88 -6.60 8.81 10.10
C ALA A 88 -5.56 7.86 9.49
N LEU A 89 -4.95 8.25 8.36
CA LEU A 89 -3.90 7.47 7.70
C LEU A 89 -2.61 7.47 8.52
N GLU A 90 -2.25 8.58 9.17
CA GLU A 90 -1.09 8.66 10.07
C GLU A 90 -1.27 7.74 11.29
N TRP A 91 -2.47 7.73 11.89
CA TRP A 91 -2.80 6.80 12.95
C TRP A 91 -2.67 5.35 12.49
N MET A 92 -3.22 5.00 11.33
CA MET A 92 -3.13 3.63 10.81
C MET A 92 -1.69 3.25 10.42
N CYS A 93 -0.92 4.20 9.87
CA CYS A 93 0.51 4.05 9.60
C CYS A 93 1.28 3.70 10.88
N LYS A 94 0.96 4.36 12.00
CA LYS A 94 1.56 4.06 13.30
C LYS A 94 1.23 2.63 13.75
N GLN A 95 -0.01 2.18 13.59
CA GLN A 95 -0.40 0.81 13.94
C GLN A 95 0.30 -0.24 13.07
N LEU A 96 0.39 -0.01 11.76
CA LEU A 96 1.08 -0.90 10.83
C LEU A 96 2.59 -0.96 11.05
N ASN A 97 3.16 0.04 11.73
CA ASN A 97 4.58 0.12 12.09
C ASN A 97 4.88 -0.32 13.53
N GLN A 98 3.94 -0.98 14.23
CA GLN A 98 4.21 -1.58 15.54
C GLN A 98 5.28 -2.68 15.44
N ARG A 99 6.06 -2.84 16.52
CA ARG A 99 7.17 -3.80 16.56
C ARG A 99 6.68 -5.24 16.42
N ASP A 100 5.58 -5.58 17.10
CA ASP A 100 5.02 -6.94 17.12
C ASP A 100 4.58 -7.40 15.73
N LEU A 101 4.03 -6.48 14.91
CA LEU A 101 3.67 -6.79 13.52
C LEU A 101 4.90 -7.01 12.64
N ASP A 102 5.97 -6.23 12.85
CA ASP A 102 7.22 -6.41 12.12
C ASP A 102 7.89 -7.75 12.49
N ASP A 103 7.86 -8.12 13.77
CA ASP A 103 8.39 -9.40 14.25
C ASP A 103 7.54 -10.58 13.73
N TRP A 104 6.21 -10.46 13.70
CA TRP A 104 5.33 -11.43 13.04
C TRP A 104 5.65 -11.56 11.55
N ALA A 105 5.78 -10.45 10.82
CA ALA A 105 6.05 -10.46 9.39
C ALA A 105 7.41 -11.07 9.03
N LYS A 106 8.42 -10.93 9.89
CA LYS A 106 9.71 -11.62 9.75
C LYS A 106 9.55 -13.12 9.95
N ALA A 107 8.84 -13.54 10.99
CA ALA A 107 8.64 -14.95 11.31
C ALA A 107 7.89 -15.71 10.21
N TRP A 108 6.95 -15.04 9.54
CA TRP A 108 6.13 -15.61 8.47
C TRP A 108 6.64 -15.31 7.06
N SER A 109 7.80 -14.67 6.94
CA SER A 109 8.36 -14.33 5.63
C SER A 109 8.81 -15.55 4.85
N ALA A 110 8.39 -15.65 3.58
CA ALA A 110 8.86 -16.72 2.69
C ALA A 110 10.16 -16.35 1.96
N ASN A 111 10.36 -15.06 1.67
CA ASN A 111 11.52 -14.53 0.97
C ASN A 111 11.66 -13.01 1.21
N ASN A 112 12.52 -12.36 0.42
CA ASN A 112 12.78 -10.92 0.50
C ASN A 112 11.64 -10.03 -0.05
N ASN A 113 10.65 -10.60 -0.75
CA ASN A 113 9.45 -9.90 -1.19
C ASN A 113 8.42 -9.90 -0.06
N VAL A 114 7.84 -8.75 0.26
CA VAL A 114 6.63 -8.58 1.07
C VAL A 114 5.45 -8.86 0.16
N ASN A 115 4.88 -10.05 0.28
CA ASN A 115 3.83 -10.52 -0.62
C ASN A 115 2.45 -10.08 -0.14
N ASN A 116 1.49 -9.90 -1.06
CA ASN A 116 0.12 -9.49 -0.71
C ASN A 116 -0.58 -10.46 0.26
N TYR A 117 -0.34 -11.77 0.14
CA TYR A 117 -0.91 -12.74 1.08
C TYR A 117 -0.34 -12.60 2.50
N GLU A 118 0.92 -12.15 2.65
CA GLU A 118 1.52 -11.88 3.96
C GLU A 118 0.85 -10.65 4.59
N LEU A 119 0.51 -9.64 3.77
CA LEU A 119 -0.16 -8.42 4.20
C LEU A 119 -1.63 -8.66 4.57
N GLU A 120 -2.33 -9.53 3.83
CA GLU A 120 -3.72 -9.91 4.09
C GLU A 120 -3.87 -10.65 5.44
N MET A 121 -2.84 -11.40 5.84
CA MET A 121 -2.84 -12.18 7.07
C MET A 121 -2.28 -11.44 8.30
N LEU A 122 -1.99 -10.14 8.18
CA LEU A 122 -1.46 -9.38 9.31
C LEU A 122 -2.43 -9.43 10.51
N PRO A 123 -1.96 -9.79 11.71
CA PRO A 123 -2.80 -9.87 12.90
C PRO A 123 -3.06 -8.46 13.47
N LEU A 124 -3.81 -7.64 12.72
CA LEU A 124 -4.12 -6.26 13.08
C LEU A 124 -5.13 -6.21 14.20
N GLN A 125 -4.66 -5.85 15.39
CA GLN A 125 -5.52 -5.47 16.51
C GLN A 125 -5.73 -3.96 16.46
N LEU A 126 -6.71 -3.53 15.68
CA LEU A 126 -7.14 -2.14 15.70
C LEU A 126 -7.97 -1.95 16.97
N GLY A 127 -7.43 -1.21 17.94
CA GLY A 127 -8.11 -0.83 19.19
C GLY A 127 -9.30 0.09 18.93
N ILE A 128 -10.30 -0.43 18.22
CA ILE A 128 -11.64 0.13 18.17
C ILE A 128 -12.29 -0.48 19.42
N GLU A 129 -12.29 0.26 20.52
CA GLU A 129 -13.13 -0.08 21.67
C GLU A 129 -14.56 -0.14 21.14
N THR A 130 -15.05 -1.36 20.91
CA THR A 130 -16.46 -1.58 20.68
C THR A 130 -17.11 -1.34 22.03
N ASN A 131 -17.71 -0.16 22.21
CA ASN A 131 -18.75 0.05 23.21
C ASN A 131 -19.95 -0.83 22.83
N VAL A 132 -19.80 -2.14 23.00
CA VAL A 132 -20.94 -3.02 23.18
C VAL A 132 -21.21 -2.91 24.67
N GLU A 133 -22.04 -1.93 25.06
CA GLU A 133 -22.82 -2.09 26.27
C GLU A 133 -23.68 -3.34 26.03
N GLU A 134 -23.25 -4.46 26.62
CA GLU A 134 -24.10 -5.62 26.78
C GLU A 134 -25.30 -5.18 27.63
N ALA A 135 -26.39 -4.81 26.95
CA ALA A 135 -27.70 -4.73 27.55
C ALA A 135 -28.14 -6.15 27.92
N VAL A 136 -27.65 -6.64 29.06
CA VAL A 136 -28.25 -7.75 29.78
C VAL A 136 -29.28 -7.16 30.75
N ASN A 137 -30.52 -7.09 30.27
CA ASN A 137 -31.69 -7.23 31.13
C ASN A 137 -32.21 -8.66 30.97
#